data_AF-A0A352GN62-F1
#
_entry.id   AF-A0A352GN62-F1
#
_cell.length_a   1.000
_cell.length_b   1.000
_cell.length_c   1.000
_cell.angle_alpha   90.00
_cell.angle_beta   90.00
_cell.angle_gamma   90.00
#
_symmetry.space_group_name_H-M   'P 1'
#
loop_
_entity.id
_entity.type
_entity.pdbx_description
1 polymer ?
#
loop_
_entity_poly.entity_id
_entity_poly.type
_entity_poly.pdbx_seq_one_letter_code
_entity_poly.pdbx_strand_id
1 'polypeptide(L)' 'MHIAQPLHVQPIPFVDPVDAFEAFADDPVAALLDSADAVGGRGRYAFLAGDPYHVLEAGAGDDPFGQLARELARVR' A
#
# COMPACT_ATOMS: atom_id res chain seq x y z
N MET A 1 5.22 24.40 11.11
CA MET A 1 3.88 24.45 10.50
C MET A 1 3.91 23.46 9.34
N HIS A 2 3.46 22.22 9.55
CA HIS A 2 3.38 21.23 8.47
C HIS A 2 2.21 21.63 7.58
N ILE A 3 2.47 21.94 6.31
CA ILE A 3 1.41 22.02 5.33
C ILE A 3 1.06 20.56 5.01
N ALA A 4 0.07 20.02 5.71
CA ALA A 4 -0.57 18.78 5.28
C ALA A 4 -1.21 19.08 3.94
N GLN A 5 -0.63 18.55 2.86
CA GLN A 5 -1.29 18.60 1.56
C GLN A 5 -2.71 18.03 1.73
N PRO A 6 -3.75 18.63 1.14
CA PRO A 6 -5.10 18.13 1.27
C PRO A 6 -5.17 16.70 0.73
N LEU A 7 -5.62 15.77 1.57
CA LEU A 7 -5.83 14.37 1.19
C LEU A 7 -6.88 14.32 0.08
N HIS A 8 -6.51 13.79 -1.08
CA HIS A 8 -7.44 13.54 -2.17
C HIS A 8 -8.13 12.19 -1.95
N VAL A 9 -9.46 12.19 -1.90
CA VAL A 9 -10.27 10.99 -1.76
C VAL A 9 -11.36 11.01 -2.83
N GLN A 10 -11.37 9.98 -3.67
CA GLN A 10 -12.38 9.79 -4.71
C GLN A 10 -13.13 8.47 -4.47
N PRO A 11 -14.43 8.52 -4.15
CA PRO A 11 -15.25 7.32 -4.10
C PRO A 11 -15.35 6.67 -5.49
N ILE A 12 -15.28 5.34 -5.51
CA ILE A 12 -15.50 4.53 -6.71
C ILE A 12 -16.66 3.57 -6.46
N PRO A 13 -17.36 3.11 -7.52
CA PRO A 13 -18.29 1.99 -7.39
C PRO A 13 -17.60 0.78 -6.77
N PHE A 14 -18.33 0.02 -5.97
CA PHE A 14 -17.81 -1.21 -5.38
C PHE A 14 -17.51 -2.24 -6.47
N VAL A 15 -16.38 -2.90 -6.32
CA VAL A 15 -15.90 -4.05 -7.10
C VAL A 15 -15.20 -5.00 -6.11
N ASP A 16 -15.21 -6.30 -6.40
CA ASP A 16 -14.45 -7.25 -5.61
C ASP A 16 -12.95 -6.86 -5.59
N PRO A 17 -12.29 -6.84 -4.41
CA PRO A 17 -10.89 -6.41 -4.33
C PRO A 17 -9.92 -7.25 -5.19
N VAL A 18 -10.19 -8.54 -5.40
CA VAL A 18 -9.36 -9.40 -6.24
C VAL A 18 -9.54 -9.02 -7.71
N ASP A 19 -10.79 -8.84 -8.15
CA ASP A 19 -11.10 -8.39 -9.51
C ASP A 19 -10.50 -7.01 -9.79
N ALA A 20 -10.55 -6.09 -8.81
CA ALA A 20 -9.94 -4.77 -8.92
C ALA A 20 -8.40 -4.84 -9.02
N PHE A 21 -7.77 -5.81 -8.36
CA PHE A 21 -6.32 -5.97 -8.34
C PHE A 21 -5.74 -6.49 -9.67
N GLU A 22 -6.57 -7.12 -10.51
CA GLU A 22 -6.15 -7.61 -11.84
C GLU A 22 -5.52 -6.52 -12.70
N ALA A 23 -5.96 -5.26 -12.56
CA ALA A 23 -5.41 -4.12 -13.28
C ALA A 23 -3.91 -3.86 -12.99
N PHE A 24 -3.37 -4.43 -11.91
CA PHE A 24 -1.97 -4.29 -11.49
C PHE A 24 -1.16 -5.60 -11.66
N ALA A 25 -1.67 -6.59 -12.39
CA ALA A 25 -1.05 -7.91 -12.51
C ALA A 25 0.40 -7.90 -13.04
N ASP A 26 0.75 -6.90 -13.85
CA ASP A 26 2.08 -6.74 -14.43
C ASP A 26 3.01 -5.84 -13.57
N ASP A 27 2.52 -5.25 -12.47
CA ASP A 27 3.34 -4.47 -11.55
C ASP A 27 4.07 -5.43 -10.58
N PRO A 28 5.42 -5.50 -10.63
CA PRO A 28 6.19 -6.48 -9.87
C PRO A 28 6.14 -6.28 -8.35
N VAL A 29 5.62 -5.14 -7.89
CA VAL A 29 5.61 -4.73 -6.49
C VAL A 29 4.21 -4.29 -6.01
N ALA A 30 3.17 -4.55 -6.79
CA ALA A 30 1.80 -4.32 -6.35
C ALA A 30 1.41 -5.23 -5.18
N ALA A 31 0.58 -4.72 -4.27
CA ALA A 31 0.15 -5.42 -3.07
C ALA A 31 -1.37 -5.37 -2.89
N LEU A 32 -1.95 -6.54 -2.61
CA LEU A 32 -3.31 -6.71 -2.12
C LEU A 32 -3.25 -7.20 -0.67
N LEU A 33 -3.85 -6.44 0.24
CA LEU A 33 -4.05 -6.81 1.64
C LEU A 33 -5.55 -7.07 1.85
N ASP A 34 -5.95 -8.33 1.68
CA ASP A 34 -7.32 -8.77 1.93
C ASP A 34 -7.43 -9.40 3.32
N SER A 35 -8.37 -8.88 4.10
CA SER A 35 -8.61 -9.33 5.47
C SER A 35 -9.45 -10.61 5.55
N ALA A 36 -10.06 -11.06 4.46
CA ALA A 36 -10.85 -12.30 4.34
C ALA A 36 -11.96 -12.50 5.40
N ASP A 37 -12.42 -11.42 6.05
CA ASP A 37 -13.44 -11.47 7.10
C ASP A 37 -14.82 -11.09 6.53
N ALA A 38 -15.59 -12.12 6.19
CA ALA A 38 -16.96 -11.97 5.71
C ALA A 38 -17.97 -11.57 6.80
N VAL A 39 -17.59 -11.64 8.10
CA VAL A 39 -18.52 -11.57 9.24
C VAL A 39 -18.41 -10.24 10.00
N GLY A 40 -17.58 -9.32 9.52
CA GLY A 40 -17.66 -7.91 9.89
C GLY A 40 -16.88 -7.49 11.15
N GLY A 41 -15.82 -8.22 11.51
CA GLY A 41 -14.91 -7.86 12.58
C GLY A 41 -13.89 -6.77 12.18
N ARG A 42 -12.63 -6.94 12.60
CA ARG A 42 -11.55 -6.00 12.23
C ARG A 42 -11.13 -6.13 10.75
N GLY A 43 -11.62 -7.15 10.05
CA GLY A 43 -11.26 -7.45 8.67
C GLY A 43 -12.22 -6.94 7.59
N ARG A 44 -12.91 -5.81 7.82
CA ARG A 44 -13.92 -5.27 6.87
C ARG A 44 -13.33 -4.62 5.62
N TYR A 45 -12.01 -4.53 5.50
CA TYR A 45 -11.36 -3.73 4.48
C TYR A 45 -10.33 -4.56 3.72
N ALA A 46 -10.26 -4.29 2.42
CA ALA A 46 -9.13 -4.65 1.58
C ALA A 46 -8.39 -3.36 1.18
N PHE A 47 -7.06 -3.44 1.10
CA PHE A 47 -6.22 -2.36 0.59
C PHE A 47 -5.49 -2.84 -0.66
N LEU A 48 -5.51 -2.02 -1.71
CA LEU A 48 -4.75 -2.21 -2.93
C LEU A 48 -3.72 -1.09 -3.02
N ALA A 49 -2.48 -1.44 -3.33
CA ALA A 49 -1.41 -0.50 -3.62
C ALA A 49 -0.67 -0.94 -4.88
N GLY A 50 -0.50 -0.01 -5.83
CA GLY A 50 0.28 -0.17 -7.05
C GLY A 50 0.97 1.15 -7.38
N ASP A 51 1.92 1.12 -8.33
CA ASP A 51 2.74 2.28 -8.73
C ASP A 51 3.43 2.96 -7.52
N PRO A 52 4.27 2.25 -6.76
CA PRO A 52 4.97 2.85 -5.62
C PRO A 52 5.94 3.93 -6.11
N TYR A 53 5.92 5.09 -5.45
CA TYR A 53 6.85 6.18 -5.74
C TYR A 53 8.34 5.82 -5.50
N HIS A 54 8.61 4.81 -4.66
CA HIS A 54 9.95 4.31 -4.37
C HIS A 54 9.90 2.85 -3.88
N VAL A 55 10.80 2.01 -4.40
CA VAL A 55 10.96 0.61 -4.02
C VAL A 55 12.29 0.44 -3.29
N LEU A 56 12.26 -0.24 -2.14
CA LEU A 56 13.44 -0.57 -1.36
C LEU A 56 13.78 -2.05 -1.54
N GLU A 57 15.04 -2.31 -1.90
CA GLU A 57 15.62 -3.65 -1.97
C GLU A 57 16.72 -3.77 -0.91
N ALA A 58 16.83 -4.94 -0.29
CA ALA A 58 17.86 -5.24 0.70
C ALA A 58 18.45 -6.63 0.45
N GLY A 59 19.78 -6.70 0.48
CA GLY A 59 20.55 -7.93 0.34
C GLY A 59 20.98 -8.53 1.68
N ALA A 60 21.77 -9.60 1.60
CA ALA A 60 22.33 -10.23 2.78
C ALA A 60 23.37 -9.31 3.47
N GLY A 61 23.12 -8.96 4.72
CA GLY A 61 24.00 -8.08 5.52
C GLY A 61 23.53 -6.62 5.60
N ASP A 62 22.49 -6.25 4.85
CA ASP A 62 21.88 -4.92 4.96
C ASP A 62 21.00 -4.80 6.20
N ASP A 63 20.74 -3.56 6.61
CA ASP A 63 19.72 -3.19 7.61
C ASP A 63 18.47 -2.64 6.89
N PRO A 64 17.54 -3.51 6.45
CA PRO A 64 16.33 -3.10 5.73
C PRO A 64 15.42 -2.20 6.57
N PHE A 65 15.36 -2.43 7.89
CA PHE A 65 14.49 -1.65 8.78
C PHE A 65 15.07 -0.25 9.02
N GLY A 66 16.38 -0.12 9.15
CA GLY A 66 17.04 1.18 9.21
C GLY A 66 16.90 1.96 7.89
N GLN A 67 16.97 1.29 6.75
CA GLN A 67 16.72 1.91 5.44
C GLN A 67 15.28 2.43 5.35
N LEU A 68 14.29 1.59 5.67
CA LEU A 68 12.89 1.98 5.70
C LEU A 68 12.64 3.16 6.64
N ALA A 69 13.22 3.14 7.85
CA ALA A 69 13.07 4.22 8.82
C ALA A 69 13.62 5.56 8.29
N ARG A 70 14.75 5.55 7.58
CA ARG A 70 15.33 6.75 6.96
C ARG A 70 14.43 7.30 5.85
N GLU A 71 13.89 6.44 4.99
CA GLU A 71 13.00 6.88 3.91
C GLU A 71 11.68 7.43 4.44
N LEU A 72 11.08 6.77 5.44
CA LEU A 72 9.87 7.28 6.10
C LEU A 72 10.08 8.63 6.80
N ALA A 73 11.30 8.92 7.28
CA ALA A 73 11.63 10.21 7.86
C ALA A 73 11.78 11.32 6.80
N ARG A 74 12.09 10.96 5.55
CA ARG A 74 12.29 11.91 4.44
C ARG A 74 10.98 12.42 3.85
N VAL A 75 9.96 11.57 3.85
CA VAL A 75 8.64 11.84 3.27
C VAL A 75 7.61 12.37 4.28
N ARG A 76 8.04 12.56 5.53
CA ARG A 76 7.21 13.03 6.65
C ARG A 76 7.04 14.54 6.68
#